data_AF-R7LEK6-F1
#
_entry.id   AF-R7LEK6-F1
#
_cell.length_a   1.000
_cell.length_b   1.000
_cell.length_c   1.000
_cell.angle_alpha   90.00
_cell.angle_beta   90.00
_cell.angle_gamma   90.00
#
_symmetry.space_group_name_H-M   'P 1'
#
loop_
_entity.id
_entity.type
_entity.pdbx_description
1 polymer ?
#
loop_
_entity_poly.entity_id
_entity_poly.type
_entity_poly.pdbx_seq_one_letter_code
_entity_poly.pdbx_strand_id
1 'polypeptide(L)'
;MPTRFSVQYAYHLKLWGGTLSIGAEADMLNESVQGSKADLGDANDPAFPSTDLSGSKFDASVGVYYAHRHWYAGLAAQHLTAPTVFLGETNEYKVKRLYNFIGGYNIKLRNSFFTIAPSTLLRYDGSAFRADITARVLYEHQKRRLYAGLTYSPQHSVTGFVGGSFHGVDLSYSYEANTSGMGLGAGQHEITLGYRLDLKLGKKGKNLHRSVRYL
;
A
#
# COMPACT_ATOMS: atom_id res chain seq x y z
N MET A 1 -11.53 5.85 -16.76
CA MET A 1 -10.74 5.60 -15.53
C MET A 1 -10.49 4.10 -15.45
N PRO A 2 -9.25 3.65 -15.26
CA PRO A 2 -8.95 2.22 -15.08
C PRO A 2 -9.56 1.72 -13.78
N THR A 3 -10.27 0.59 -13.83
CA THR A 3 -10.79 -0.08 -12.63
C THR A 3 -9.93 -1.30 -12.34
N ARG A 4 -9.45 -1.45 -11.11
CA ARG A 4 -8.67 -2.62 -10.69
C ARG A 4 -9.43 -3.39 -9.61
N PHE A 5 -9.58 -4.69 -9.83
CA PHE A 5 -10.08 -5.62 -8.82
C PHE A 5 -8.92 -6.50 -8.36
N SER A 6 -8.71 -6.60 -7.05
CA SER A 6 -7.63 -7.41 -6.47
C SER A 6 -8.15 -8.37 -5.41
N VAL A 7 -7.59 -9.57 -5.39
CA VAL A 7 -7.82 -10.57 -4.35
C VAL A 7 -6.48 -10.97 -3.77
N GLN A 8 -6.34 -10.84 -2.46
CA GLN A 8 -5.09 -11.11 -1.74
C GLN A 8 -5.30 -12.18 -0.69
N TYR A 9 -4.34 -13.09 -0.55
CA TYR A 9 -4.31 -14.10 0.49
C TYR A 9 -2.91 -14.19 1.10
N ALA A 10 -2.84 -14.27 2.43
CA ALA A 10 -1.59 -14.41 3.16
C ALA A 10 -1.66 -15.57 4.16
N TYR A 11 -0.61 -16.39 4.17
CA TYR A 11 -0.42 -17.49 5.09
C TYR A 11 0.65 -17.14 6.13
N HIS A 12 0.33 -17.30 7.42
CA HIS A 12 1.20 -16.92 8.53
C HIS A 12 1.73 -18.13 9.29
N LEU A 13 3.06 -18.26 9.33
CA LEU A 13 3.82 -19.31 9.99
C LEU A 13 4.62 -18.73 11.16
N LYS A 14 4.54 -19.36 12.33
CA LYS A 14 5.42 -19.02 13.45
C LYS A 14 6.73 -19.80 13.32
N LEU A 15 7.83 -19.11 13.07
CA LEU A 15 9.15 -19.72 12.84
C LEU A 15 10.22 -18.87 13.54
N TRP A 16 11.20 -19.52 14.18
CA TRP A 16 12.37 -18.88 14.80
C TRP A 16 12.06 -17.69 15.73
N GLY A 17 10.96 -17.78 16.49
CA GLY A 17 10.53 -16.72 17.41
C GLY A 17 9.95 -15.48 16.72
N GLY A 18 9.76 -15.52 15.41
CA GLY A 18 9.04 -14.53 14.61
C GLY A 18 7.85 -15.13 13.87
N THR A 19 7.22 -14.31 13.03
CA THR A 19 6.14 -14.70 12.14
C THR A 19 6.58 -14.47 10.70
N LEU A 20 6.71 -15.57 9.94
CA LEU A 20 6.88 -15.57 8.50
C LEU A 20 5.50 -15.52 7.85
N SER A 21 5.29 -14.58 6.95
CA SER A 21 4.06 -14.39 6.21
C SER A 21 4.35 -14.52 4.73
N ILE A 22 3.64 -15.38 4.04
CA ILE A 22 3.77 -15.59 2.60
C ILE A 22 2.44 -15.17 1.97
N GLY A 23 2.47 -14.17 1.10
CA GLY A 23 1.31 -13.58 0.46
C GLY A 23 1.32 -13.78 -1.05
N ALA A 24 0.14 -13.96 -1.62
CA ALA A 24 -0.10 -13.90 -3.04
C ALA A 24 -1.30 -12.98 -3.31
N GLU A 25 -1.23 -12.26 -4.42
CA GLU A 25 -2.25 -11.36 -4.91
C GLU A 25 -2.55 -11.70 -6.37
N ALA A 26 -3.82 -11.77 -6.71
CA ALA A 26 -4.30 -11.87 -8.08
C ALA A 26 -5.12 -10.62 -8.38
N ASP A 27 -4.80 -9.97 -9.49
CA ASP A 27 -5.34 -8.70 -9.92
C ASP A 27 -5.99 -8.84 -11.29
N MET A 28 -7.08 -8.11 -11.49
CA MET A 28 -7.68 -7.88 -12.80
C MET A 28 -7.75 -6.38 -13.05
N LEU A 29 -6.96 -5.92 -14.01
CA LEU A 29 -6.98 -4.55 -14.52
C LEU A 29 -7.99 -4.49 -15.65
N ASN A 30 -9.04 -3.69 -15.49
CA ASN A 30 -10.00 -3.37 -16.54
C ASN A 30 -9.78 -1.92 -16.99
N GLU A 31 -9.20 -1.76 -18.18
CA GLU A 31 -9.12 -0.45 -18.83
C GLU A 31 -10.31 -0.30 -19.79
N SER A 32 -11.13 0.72 -19.54
CA SER A 32 -12.17 1.17 -20.47
C SER A 32 -11.83 2.59 -20.91
N VAL A 33 -11.51 2.77 -22.18
CA VAL A 33 -11.36 4.09 -22.80
C VAL A 33 -12.64 4.36 -23.60
N GLN A 34 -13.41 5.35 -23.15
CA GLN A 34 -14.60 5.83 -23.88
C GLN A 34 -14.13 6.81 -24.95
N GLY A 35 -13.95 6.33 -26.19
CA GLY A 35 -13.59 7.19 -27.34
C GLY A 35 -14.74 8.07 -27.82
N SER A 36 -15.97 7.77 -27.39
CA SER A 36 -17.22 8.39 -27.87
C SER A 36 -17.57 9.76 -27.26
N LYS A 37 -16.72 10.35 -26.40
CA LYS A 37 -16.94 11.66 -25.76
C LYS A 37 -15.76 12.64 -25.92
N ALA A 38 -14.78 12.34 -26.77
CA ALA A 38 -13.76 13.31 -27.14
C ALA A 38 -14.40 14.34 -28.09
N ASP A 39 -14.48 15.60 -27.66
CA ASP A 39 -14.82 16.72 -28.55
C ASP A 39 -13.59 17.01 -29.42
N LEU A 40 -13.45 16.24 -30.50
CA LEU A 40 -12.37 16.39 -31.46
C LEU A 40 -12.76 17.53 -32.40
N GLY A 41 -11.99 18.62 -32.39
CA GLY A 41 -12.15 19.73 -33.32
C GLY A 41 -11.98 19.35 -34.80
N ASP A 42 -11.45 18.16 -35.09
CA ASP A 42 -11.35 17.58 -36.43
C ASP A 42 -11.67 16.07 -36.37
N ALA A 43 -12.65 15.65 -37.17
CA ALA A 43 -13.30 14.32 -37.06
C ALA A 43 -12.49 13.14 -37.64
N ASN A 44 -11.24 13.37 -38.06
CA ASN A 44 -10.42 12.40 -38.81
C ASN A 44 -8.97 12.28 -38.27
N ASP A 45 -8.77 12.44 -36.96
CA ASP A 45 -7.45 12.20 -36.35
C ASP A 45 -7.24 10.70 -36.04
N PRO A 46 -6.30 10.01 -36.71
CA PRO A 46 -6.00 8.59 -36.47
C PRO A 46 -5.36 8.30 -35.10
N ALA A 47 -5.05 9.31 -34.29
CA ALA A 47 -4.58 9.13 -32.92
C ALA A 47 -5.71 8.78 -31.92
N PHE A 48 -6.99 8.94 -32.30
CA PHE A 48 -8.13 8.67 -31.43
C PHE A 48 -8.98 7.51 -31.95
N PRO A 49 -9.08 6.38 -31.21
CA PRO A 49 -9.95 5.29 -31.61
C PRO A 49 -11.42 5.71 -31.51
N SER A 50 -12.16 5.55 -32.61
CA SER A 50 -13.59 5.85 -32.76
C SER A 50 -14.52 4.82 -32.10
N THR A 51 -13.96 3.84 -31.39
CA THR A 51 -14.68 2.74 -30.74
C THR A 51 -14.23 2.56 -29.29
N ASP A 52 -15.17 2.21 -28.42
CA ASP A 52 -14.89 1.94 -27.00
C ASP A 52 -14.03 0.67 -26.89
N LEU A 53 -12.80 0.82 -26.43
CA LEU A 53 -11.86 -0.29 -26.24
C LEU A 53 -11.88 -0.72 -24.77
N SER A 54 -12.15 -2.01 -24.55
CA SER A 54 -12.09 -2.64 -23.23
C SER A 54 -11.06 -3.75 -23.24
N GLY A 55 -10.09 -3.66 -22.33
CA GLY A 55 -9.04 -4.65 -22.14
C GLY A 55 -9.00 -5.07 -20.68
N SER A 56 -9.28 -6.34 -20.41
CA SER A 56 -9.09 -6.94 -19.08
C SER A 56 -7.80 -7.76 -19.08
N LYS A 57 -6.85 -7.43 -18.22
CA LYS A 57 -5.61 -8.21 -18.04
C LYS A 57 -5.48 -8.73 -16.63
N PHE A 58 -5.15 -10.01 -16.54
CA PHE A 58 -4.83 -10.68 -15.30
C PHE A 58 -3.38 -10.44 -14.92
N ASP A 59 -3.18 -10.16 -13.65
CA ASP A 59 -1.88 -9.96 -13.07
C ASP A 59 -1.76 -10.68 -11.73
N ALA A 60 -0.52 -10.96 -11.33
CA ALA A 60 -0.22 -11.66 -10.09
C ALA A 60 0.97 -11.02 -9.40
N SER A 61 0.88 -10.92 -8.09
CA SER A 61 1.96 -10.44 -7.22
C SER A 61 2.19 -11.43 -6.09
N VAL A 62 3.43 -11.53 -5.61
CA VAL A 62 3.79 -12.39 -4.47
C VAL A 62 4.67 -11.61 -3.50
N GLY A 63 4.59 -11.97 -2.23
CA GLY A 63 5.40 -11.35 -1.19
C GLY A 63 5.71 -12.28 -0.04
N VAL A 64 6.86 -12.05 0.59
CA VAL A 64 7.27 -12.69 1.83
C VAL A 64 7.62 -11.60 2.82
N TYR A 65 7.14 -11.75 4.06
CA TYR A 65 7.36 -10.81 5.14
C TYR A 65 7.70 -11.55 6.42
N TYR A 66 8.78 -11.18 7.08
CA TYR A 66 9.20 -11.75 8.34
C TYR A 66 9.25 -10.68 9.42
N ALA A 67 8.49 -10.87 10.49
CA ALA A 67 8.49 -9.98 11.65
C ALA A 67 8.98 -10.70 12.90
N HIS A 68 9.96 -10.11 13.57
CA HIS A 68 10.58 -10.68 14.77
C HIS A 68 10.77 -9.60 15.84
N ARG A 69 9.91 -9.63 16.86
CA ARG A 69 9.88 -8.76 18.07
C ARG A 69 10.07 -7.26 17.80
N HIS A 70 11.29 -6.84 17.49
CA HIS A 70 11.65 -5.45 17.24
C HIS A 70 11.84 -5.15 15.76
N TRP A 71 12.24 -6.10 14.92
CA TRP A 71 12.54 -5.84 13.52
C TRP A 71 11.62 -6.59 12.57
N TYR A 72 11.56 -6.10 11.35
CA TYR A 72 10.87 -6.77 10.26
C TYR A 72 11.59 -6.52 8.95
N ALA A 73 11.44 -7.46 8.03
CA ALA A 73 11.89 -7.34 6.66
C ALA A 73 10.90 -8.03 5.72
N GLY A 74 10.78 -7.54 4.50
CA GLY A 74 9.93 -8.14 3.50
C GLY A 74 10.42 -7.88 2.09
N LEU A 75 10.06 -8.79 1.20
CA LEU A 75 10.30 -8.72 -0.22
C LEU A 75 8.98 -8.99 -0.93
N ALA A 76 8.63 -8.16 -1.90
CA ALA A 76 7.46 -8.36 -2.75
C ALA A 76 7.83 -8.12 -4.21
N ALA A 77 7.31 -8.96 -5.09
CA ALA A 77 7.39 -8.79 -6.52
C ALA A 77 5.95 -8.58 -7.03
N GLN A 78 5.71 -7.40 -7.58
CA GLN A 78 4.45 -7.03 -8.19
C GLN A 78 4.53 -7.13 -9.71
N HIS A 79 3.38 -7.32 -10.33
CA HIS A 79 3.25 -7.36 -11.78
C HIS A 79 4.05 -8.49 -12.45
N LEU A 80 4.05 -9.71 -11.88
CA LEU A 80 4.88 -10.82 -12.35
C LEU A 80 4.57 -11.20 -13.81
N THR A 81 3.29 -11.14 -14.21
CA THR A 81 2.85 -11.46 -15.56
C THR A 81 3.20 -10.38 -16.58
N ALA A 82 3.68 -9.21 -16.11
CA ALA A 82 4.08 -8.05 -16.90
C ALA A 82 3.08 -7.76 -18.03
N PRO A 83 1.79 -7.51 -17.71
CA PRO A 83 0.76 -7.38 -18.73
C PRO A 83 1.02 -6.14 -19.61
N THR A 84 1.16 -6.34 -20.91
CA THR A 84 1.15 -5.24 -21.88
C THR A 84 -0.27 -4.85 -22.19
N VAL A 85 -0.83 -3.79 -21.61
CA VAL A 85 -2.17 -3.33 -22.00
C VAL A 85 -2.07 -2.66 -23.37
N PHE A 86 -2.89 -3.10 -24.33
CA PHE A 86 -2.97 -2.49 -25.65
C PHE A 86 -4.09 -1.46 -25.62
N LEU A 87 -3.76 -0.18 -25.81
CA LEU A 87 -4.73 0.90 -25.99
C LEU A 87 -4.84 1.19 -27.50
N GLY A 88 -5.74 0.47 -28.17
CA GLY A 88 -5.95 0.60 -29.63
C GLY A 88 -4.89 -0.11 -30.47
N GLU A 89 -4.76 0.29 -31.74
CA GLU A 89 -3.84 -0.35 -32.70
C GLU A 89 -2.37 0.09 -32.55
N THR A 90 -2.08 1.19 -31.83
CA THR A 90 -0.74 1.83 -31.86
C THR A 90 -0.08 2.02 -30.49
N ASN A 91 -0.81 1.99 -29.36
CA ASN A 91 -0.23 2.29 -28.04
C ASN A 91 -0.12 1.05 -27.13
N GLU A 92 1.12 0.64 -26.83
CA GLU A 92 1.43 -0.41 -25.85
C GLU A 92 1.78 0.20 -24.48
N TYR A 93 0.97 -0.05 -23.45
CA TYR A 93 1.33 0.24 -22.06
C TYR A 93 1.85 -1.02 -21.37
N LYS A 94 3.17 -1.14 -21.25
CA LYS A 94 3.81 -2.25 -20.54
C LYS A 94 3.82 -1.99 -19.04
N VAL A 95 3.02 -2.76 -18.30
CA VAL A 95 3.14 -2.78 -16.84
C VAL A 95 4.44 -3.48 -16.48
N LYS A 96 5.43 -2.71 -16.03
CA LYS A 96 6.74 -3.24 -15.62
C LYS A 96 6.61 -4.00 -14.30
N ARG A 97 7.43 -5.06 -14.17
CA ARG A 97 7.65 -5.76 -12.90
C ARG A 97 8.23 -4.79 -11.88
N LEU A 98 7.70 -4.81 -10.65
CA LEU A 98 8.19 -3.96 -9.57
C LEU A 98 8.61 -4.82 -8.38
N TYR A 99 9.88 -4.72 -8.02
CA TYR A 99 10.44 -5.38 -6.84
C TYR A 99 10.50 -4.37 -5.69
N ASN A 100 9.85 -4.71 -4.59
CA ASN A 100 9.81 -3.93 -3.38
C ASN A 100 10.55 -4.68 -2.27
N PHE A 101 11.43 -3.99 -1.57
CA PHE A 101 12.03 -4.46 -0.32
C PHE A 101 11.65 -3.50 0.79
N ILE A 102 11.22 -4.02 1.93
CA ILE A 102 10.96 -3.23 3.12
C ILE A 102 11.78 -3.76 4.28
N GLY A 103 12.36 -2.86 5.07
CA GLY A 103 13.03 -3.20 6.31
C GLY A 103 12.69 -2.19 7.39
N GLY A 104 12.67 -2.60 8.65
CA GLY A 104 12.47 -1.66 9.74
C GLY A 104 12.77 -2.25 11.11
N TYR A 105 12.97 -1.35 12.07
CA TYR A 105 13.27 -1.70 13.45
C TYR A 105 12.47 -0.80 14.39
N ASN A 106 11.87 -1.37 15.41
CA ASN A 106 11.06 -0.69 16.43
C ASN A 106 11.86 -0.62 17.73
N ILE A 107 12.51 0.53 17.95
CA ILE A 107 13.29 0.81 19.15
C ILE A 107 12.34 1.38 20.20
N LYS A 108 11.99 0.57 21.20
CA LYS A 108 11.21 1.04 22.36
C LYS A 108 12.14 1.79 23.32
N LEU A 109 11.78 3.02 23.69
CA LEU A 109 12.52 3.78 24.69
C LEU A 109 12.24 3.22 26.10
N ARG A 110 13.13 3.52 27.06
CA ARG A 110 12.93 3.15 28.48
C ARG A 110 11.56 3.57 29.02
N ASN A 111 11.00 4.66 28.50
CA ASN A 111 9.61 5.04 28.70
C ASN A 111 8.76 4.36 27.61
N SER A 112 8.00 3.33 27.99
CA SER A 112 7.26 2.43 27.07
C SER A 112 6.23 3.13 26.16
N PHE A 113 5.95 4.41 26.36
CA PHE A 113 5.02 5.18 25.53
C PHE A 113 5.63 5.61 24.19
N PHE A 114 6.96 5.72 24.09
CA PHE A 114 7.64 6.17 22.88
C PHE A 114 8.38 5.03 22.18
N THR A 115 8.13 4.90 20.87
CA THR A 115 8.86 3.98 19.98
C THR A 115 9.43 4.76 18.81
N ILE A 116 10.73 4.65 18.59
CA ILE A 116 11.37 5.16 17.38
C ILE A 116 11.43 4.01 16.38
N ALA A 117 10.86 4.22 15.20
CA ALA A 117 10.71 3.25 14.14
C ALA A 117 11.40 3.76 12.87
N PRO A 118 12.73 3.58 12.73
CA PRO A 118 13.39 3.67 11.44
C PRO A 118 12.91 2.55 10.51
N SER A 119 12.66 2.88 9.25
CA SER A 119 12.33 1.94 8.20
C SER A 119 12.86 2.39 6.85
N THR A 120 13.03 1.44 5.95
CA THR A 120 13.41 1.68 4.57
C THR A 120 12.47 0.94 3.63
N LEU A 121 12.16 1.57 2.50
CA LEU A 121 11.45 0.97 1.38
C LEU A 121 12.31 1.16 0.13
N LEU A 122 12.73 0.08 -0.49
CA LEU A 122 13.47 0.10 -1.75
C LEU A 122 12.57 -0.43 -2.85
N ARG A 123 12.56 0.25 -3.99
CA ARG A 123 11.71 -0.05 -5.13
C ARG A 123 12.55 -0.09 -6.39
N TYR A 124 12.39 -1.14 -7.18
CA TYR A 124 13.15 -1.34 -8.40
C TYR A 124 12.26 -1.91 -9.51
N ASP A 125 12.18 -1.22 -10.64
CA ASP A 125 11.33 -1.61 -11.78
C ASP A 125 12.10 -2.28 -12.94
N GLY A 126 13.37 -2.61 -12.72
CA GLY A 126 14.31 -3.07 -13.76
C GLY A 126 15.15 -1.96 -14.39
N SER A 127 14.75 -0.70 -14.27
CA SER A 127 15.42 0.46 -14.87
C SER A 127 15.73 1.58 -13.87
N ALA A 128 14.76 1.93 -13.03
CA ALA A 128 14.84 2.95 -12.02
C ALA A 128 14.85 2.31 -10.63
N PHE A 129 15.68 2.87 -9.76
CA PHE A 129 15.77 2.49 -8.36
C PHE A 129 15.38 3.68 -7.49
N ARG A 130 14.47 3.46 -6.55
CA ARG A 130 14.07 4.45 -5.55
C ARG A 130 14.25 3.86 -4.16
N ALA A 131 14.92 4.59 -3.29
CA ALA A 131 15.03 4.29 -1.88
C ALA A 131 14.26 5.36 -1.10
N ASP A 132 13.43 4.94 -0.16
CA ASP A 132 12.75 5.82 0.78
C ASP A 132 13.17 5.41 2.19
N ILE A 133 13.81 6.32 2.91
CA ILE A 133 14.30 6.11 4.28
C ILE A 133 13.42 6.93 5.21
N THR A 134 12.66 6.25 6.06
CA THR A 134 11.72 6.88 7.00
C THR A 134 12.23 6.75 8.43
N ALA A 135 12.19 7.84 9.17
CA ALA A 135 12.33 7.86 10.61
C ALA A 135 11.02 8.33 11.22
N ARG A 136 10.33 7.45 11.95
CA ARG A 136 9.05 7.76 12.60
C ARG A 136 9.17 7.63 14.11
N VAL A 137 8.58 8.57 14.84
CA VAL A 137 8.35 8.47 16.28
C VAL A 137 6.88 8.16 16.50
N LEU A 138 6.60 7.13 17.30
CA LEU A 138 5.27 6.72 17.69
C LEU A 138 5.10 6.94 19.19
N TYR A 139 4.04 7.63 19.57
CA TYR A 139 3.57 7.78 20.93
C TYR A 139 2.25 7.02 21.10
N GLU A 140 2.24 6.00 21.96
CA GLU A 140 1.05 5.23 22.29
C GLU A 140 0.69 5.41 23.76
N HIS A 141 -0.50 5.94 24.04
CA HIS A 141 -1.03 6.01 25.39
C HIS A 141 -2.52 5.65 25.39
N GLN A 142 -2.87 4.56 26.08
CA GLN A 142 -4.21 4.00 26.15
C GLN A 142 -4.82 3.71 24.76
N LYS A 143 -5.79 4.53 24.33
CA LYS A 143 -6.46 4.45 23.01
C LYS A 143 -6.05 5.58 22.06
N ARG A 144 -5.03 6.36 22.42
CA ARG A 144 -4.51 7.46 21.61
C ARG A 144 -3.17 7.04 21.03
N ARG A 145 -3.03 7.19 19.73
CA ARG A 145 -1.77 6.98 19.02
C ARG A 145 -1.44 8.28 18.32
N LEU A 146 -0.25 8.82 18.54
CA LEU A 146 0.26 9.95 17.78
C LEU A 146 1.53 9.48 17.10
N TYR A 147 1.72 9.88 15.85
CA TYR A 147 2.95 9.59 15.14
C TYR A 147 3.38 10.82 14.36
N ALA A 148 4.70 11.00 14.29
CA ALA A 148 5.31 11.99 13.43
C ALA A 148 6.57 11.38 12.82
N GLY A 149 6.93 11.80 11.63
CA GLY A 149 8.12 11.28 10.98
C GLY A 149 8.55 12.09 9.78
N LEU A 150 9.75 11.73 9.33
CA LEU A 150 10.36 12.26 8.13
C LEU A 150 10.75 11.09 7.24
N THR A 151 10.49 11.22 5.95
CA THR A 151 10.96 10.31 4.91
C THR A 151 11.91 11.07 4.00
N TYR A 152 13.08 10.50 3.76
CA TYR A 152 14.02 11.01 2.78
C TYR A 152 14.15 10.02 1.64
N SER A 153 13.88 10.50 0.43
CA SER A 153 13.96 9.76 -0.80
C SER A 153 15.09 10.37 -1.63
N PRO A 154 16.32 9.80 -1.62
CA PRO A 154 17.46 10.40 -2.30
C PRO A 154 17.16 10.70 -3.76
N GLN A 155 17.50 11.90 -4.23
CA GLN A 155 17.27 12.37 -5.61
C GLN A 155 15.79 12.50 -6.02
N HIS A 156 14.86 12.42 -5.06
CA HIS A 156 13.43 12.55 -5.32
C HIS A 156 12.81 13.61 -4.40
N SER A 157 12.70 13.33 -3.10
CA SER A 157 11.90 14.16 -2.21
C SER A 157 12.24 13.97 -0.71
N VAL A 158 11.83 14.96 0.08
CA VAL A 158 11.75 14.89 1.54
C VAL A 158 10.29 15.06 1.92
N THR A 159 9.76 14.11 2.69
CA THR A 159 8.37 14.12 3.14
C THR A 159 8.32 14.22 4.64
N GLY A 160 7.63 15.22 5.17
CA GLY A 160 7.28 15.31 6.59
C GLY A 160 5.84 14.91 6.81
N PHE A 161 5.56 14.15 7.87
CA PHE A 161 4.20 13.77 8.20
C PHE A 161 3.94 13.75 9.70
N VAL A 162 2.69 14.03 10.06
CA VAL A 162 2.18 13.94 11.43
C VAL A 162 0.75 13.42 11.37
N GLY A 163 0.38 12.60 12.33
CA GLY A 163 -0.95 12.05 12.41
C GLY A 163 -1.25 11.42 13.75
N GLY A 164 -2.48 10.96 13.88
CA GLY A 164 -2.89 10.29 15.09
C GLY A 164 -4.24 9.60 14.96
N SER A 165 -4.44 8.65 15.87
CA SER A 165 -5.69 7.92 16.00
C SER A 165 -6.36 8.19 17.34
N PHE A 166 -7.66 8.45 17.28
CA PHE A 166 -8.55 8.65 18.41
C PHE A 166 -9.90 7.97 18.15
N HIS A 167 -10.31 7.06 19.03
CA HIS A 167 -11.62 6.38 18.97
C HIS A 167 -11.94 5.72 17.61
N GLY A 168 -10.94 5.14 16.96
CA GLY A 168 -11.10 4.45 15.68
C GLY A 168 -10.99 5.38 14.47
N VAL A 169 -11.01 6.70 14.64
CA VAL A 169 -10.64 7.65 13.58
C VAL A 169 -9.12 7.79 13.56
N ASP A 170 -8.51 7.77 12.38
CA ASP A 170 -7.10 8.08 12.13
C ASP A 170 -7.05 9.27 11.17
N LEU A 171 -6.33 10.32 11.53
CA LEU A 171 -6.14 11.50 10.69
C LEU A 171 -4.64 11.77 10.59
N SER A 172 -4.15 11.92 9.36
CA SER A 172 -2.78 12.32 9.09
C SER A 172 -2.69 13.41 8.05
N TYR A 173 -1.64 14.20 8.19
CA TYR A 173 -1.24 15.19 7.21
C TYR A 173 0.23 14.94 6.83
N SER A 174 0.51 15.03 5.54
CA SER A 174 1.85 14.91 4.99
C SER A 174 2.15 16.04 4.01
N TYR A 175 3.41 16.44 3.99
CA TYR A 175 3.96 17.41 3.05
C TYR A 175 5.18 16.80 2.38
N GLU A 176 5.11 16.60 1.07
CA GLU A 176 6.22 16.08 0.26
C GLU A 176 6.85 17.21 -0.56
N ALA A 177 8.09 17.57 -0.23
CA ALA A 177 8.89 18.55 -0.95
C ALA A 177 9.88 17.85 -1.87
N ASN A 178 9.86 18.17 -3.17
CA ASN A 178 10.79 17.61 -4.12
C ASN A 178 12.21 18.18 -3.91
N THR A 179 13.20 17.30 -3.82
CA THR A 179 14.61 17.69 -3.63
C THR A 179 15.33 17.98 -4.95
N SER A 180 14.77 17.51 -6.06
CA SER A 180 15.21 17.77 -7.43
C SER A 180 14.05 18.30 -8.27
N GLY A 181 14.32 19.16 -9.25
CA GLY A 181 13.29 19.71 -10.14
C GLY A 181 12.66 21.00 -9.58
N MET A 182 11.34 21.01 -9.39
CA MET A 182 10.53 22.20 -9.03
C MET A 182 10.91 22.87 -7.68
N GLY A 183 11.85 22.29 -6.94
CA GLY A 183 12.37 22.82 -5.69
C GLY A 183 11.45 22.58 -4.49
N LEU A 184 11.92 22.99 -3.33
CA LEU A 184 11.25 22.75 -2.04
C LEU A 184 9.91 23.49 -1.90
N GLY A 185 9.68 24.56 -2.66
CA GLY A 185 8.46 25.39 -2.58
C GLY A 185 7.23 24.81 -3.30
N ALA A 186 7.43 23.89 -4.25
CA ALA A 186 6.36 23.25 -5.02
C ALA A 186 6.02 21.86 -4.45
N GLY A 187 5.97 21.75 -3.12
CA GLY A 187 5.64 20.52 -2.43
C GLY A 187 4.13 20.20 -2.47
N GLN A 188 3.81 18.93 -2.28
CA GLN A 188 2.43 18.43 -2.27
C GLN A 188 1.92 18.28 -0.84
N HIS A 189 0.68 18.71 -0.62
CA HIS A 189 -0.01 18.58 0.65
C HIS A 189 -1.04 17.45 0.54
N GLU A 190 -1.01 16.50 1.46
CA GLU A 190 -1.96 15.39 1.50
C GLU A 190 -2.56 15.26 2.90
N ILE A 191 -3.88 15.02 2.94
CA ILE A 191 -4.62 14.72 4.16
C ILE A 191 -5.26 13.35 3.99
N THR A 192 -5.01 12.44 4.93
CA THR A 192 -5.56 11.09 4.91
C THR A 192 -6.47 10.91 6.13
N LEU A 193 -7.68 10.39 5.91
CA LEU A 193 -8.65 10.05 6.95
C LEU A 193 -8.98 8.57 6.86
N GLY A 194 -8.75 7.84 7.96
CA GLY A 194 -9.11 6.44 8.13
C GLY A 194 -10.13 6.26 9.25
N TYR A 195 -11.02 5.29 9.13
CA TYR A 195 -11.92 4.89 10.20
C TYR A 195 -11.89 3.38 10.39
N ARG A 196 -11.69 2.95 11.64
CA ARG A 196 -11.59 1.55 12.04
C ARG A 196 -12.80 1.18 12.88
N LEU A 197 -13.60 0.26 12.37
CA LEU A 197 -14.70 -0.36 13.09
C LEU A 197 -14.24 -1.70 13.69
N ASP A 198 -14.45 -1.86 15.00
CA ASP A 198 -14.32 -3.18 15.61
C ASP A 198 -15.56 -4.01 15.26
N LEU A 199 -15.47 -4.79 14.18
CA LEU A 199 -16.51 -5.76 13.81
C LEU A 199 -16.47 -6.93 14.80
N LYS A 200 -17.27 -6.82 15.87
CA LYS A 200 -17.59 -7.95 16.75
C LYS A 200 -18.54 -8.89 16.01
N LEU A 201 -18.01 -9.63 15.04
CA LEU A 201 -18.64 -10.83 14.48
C LEU A 201 -18.62 -11.92 15.56
N GLY A 202 -19.43 -11.71 16.60
CA GLY A 202 -19.48 -12.60 17.73
C GLY A 202 -19.80 -14.02 17.26
N LYS A 203 -18.99 -14.97 17.71
CA LYS A 203 -19.43 -16.37 17.80
C LYS A 203 -20.77 -16.35 18.55
N LYS A 204 -21.87 -16.55 17.82
CA LYS A 204 -23.19 -16.81 18.38
C LYS A 204 -22.98 -17.97 19.36
N GLY A 205 -23.04 -17.69 20.66
CA GLY A 205 -22.73 -18.64 21.70
C GLY A 205 -23.53 -19.92 21.47
N LYS A 206 -22.83 -21.06 21.38
CA LYS A 206 -23.45 -22.34 21.69
C LYS A 206 -23.76 -22.30 23.19
N ASN A 207 -24.94 -21.78 23.53
CA ASN A 207 -25.58 -22.04 24.80
C ASN A 207 -25.92 -23.54 24.81
N LEU A 208 -24.93 -24.37 25.11
CA LEU A 208 -25.14 -25.76 25.50
C LEU A 208 -25.79 -25.71 26.89
N HIS A 209 -27.13 -25.69 26.93
CA HIS A 209 -27.86 -26.04 28.12
C HIS A 209 -27.51 -27.49 28.48
N ARG A 210 -26.61 -27.66 29.46
CA ARG A 210 -26.35 -28.95 30.09
C ARG A 210 -27.48 -29.20 31.07
N SER A 211 -28.42 -30.05 30.68
CA SER A 211 -29.41 -30.62 31.61
C SER A 211 -28.66 -31.32 32.75
N VAL A 212 -28.95 -30.91 33.99
CA VAL A 212 -28.56 -31.65 35.19
C VAL A 212 -29.53 -32.83 35.29
N ARG A 213 -29.00 -34.06 35.20
CA ARG A 213 -29.75 -35.29 35.49
C ARG A 213 -29.99 -35.37 37.00
N TYR A 214 -31.25 -35.58 37.39
CA TYR A 214 -31.59 -36.25 38.64
C TYR A 214 -31.93 -37.72 38.32
N LEU A 215 -31.60 -38.58 39.30
CA LEU A 215 -31.71 -40.04 39.38
C LEU A 215 -30.51 -40.83 38.84
#